data_AF-A0A7Y9ZGV3-F1
#
_entry.id   AF-A0A7Y9ZGV3-F1
#
_cell.length_a   1.000
_cell.length_b   1.000
_cell.length_c   1.000
_cell.angle_alpha   90.00
_cell.angle_beta   90.00
_cell.angle_gamma   90.00
#
_symmetry.space_group_name_H-M   'P 1'
#
loop_
_entity.id
_entity.type
_entity.pdbx_description
1 polymer ?
#
loop_
_entity_poly.entity_id
_entity_poly.type
_entity_poly.pdbx_seq_one_letter_code
_entity_poly.pdbx_strand_id
1 'polypeptide(L)'
;MAKKLKAWIHVGMPGAGDVIEPALAHHHEALVELGVASVARTPAESFRAGVEMTRSHKAWGLKRADVEGQWTRLVRRAQRTRADLVFSQALLASATTEQVALLVDALAGHQVHVVVTTGNDDEAATVGRWSAAVRKPERLHVVETDGMEPADVWKAFGRLVGFGTTSLRLDAVPNATPVVQSLPDARRELERLARRNASLEVRLEELDRKRRKLKKKLGKQLDDVA
;
A
#
# COMPACT_ATOMS: atom_id res chain seq x y z
N MET A 1 17.79 -17.83 21.35
CA MET A 1 17.92 -16.77 20.32
C MET A 1 16.62 -15.99 20.30
N ALA A 2 16.66 -14.65 20.30
CA ALA A 2 15.43 -13.86 20.19
C ALA A 2 14.72 -14.16 18.87
N LYS A 3 13.39 -14.32 18.91
CA LYS A 3 12.56 -14.56 17.72
C LYS A 3 12.73 -13.37 16.77
N LYS A 4 13.11 -13.65 15.52
CA LYS A 4 13.23 -12.61 14.48
C LYS A 4 11.83 -12.08 14.14
N LEU A 5 11.65 -10.76 14.16
CA LEU A 5 10.40 -10.12 13.71
C LEU A 5 10.12 -10.46 12.24
N LYS A 6 8.84 -10.59 11.91
CA LYS A 6 8.38 -10.89 10.55
C LYS A 6 8.06 -9.60 9.80
N ALA A 7 8.17 -9.65 8.48
CA ALA A 7 7.65 -8.62 7.60
C ALA A 7 6.76 -9.30 6.55
N TRP A 8 5.50 -8.90 6.50
CA TRP A 8 4.48 -9.46 5.62
C TRP A 8 4.22 -8.50 4.46
N ILE A 9 4.49 -8.96 3.24
CA ILE A 9 4.18 -8.23 2.01
C ILE A 9 2.96 -8.88 1.38
N HIS A 10 1.85 -8.13 1.33
CA HIS A 10 0.68 -8.50 0.57
C HIS A 10 0.78 -7.96 -0.85
N VAL A 11 0.62 -8.87 -1.81
CA VAL A 11 0.64 -8.62 -3.25
C VAL A 11 -0.74 -9.00 -3.78
N GLY A 12 -1.60 -7.99 -3.88
CA GLY A 12 -2.98 -8.21 -4.29
C GLY A 12 -3.15 -8.14 -5.80
N MET A 13 -3.82 -9.13 -6.37
CA MET A 13 -4.46 -8.96 -7.68
C MET A 13 -5.79 -8.20 -7.52
N PRO A 14 -6.24 -7.46 -8.53
CA PRO A 14 -7.53 -6.79 -8.49
C PRO A 14 -8.65 -7.78 -8.14
N GLY A 15 -9.47 -7.46 -7.13
CA GLY A 15 -10.50 -8.37 -6.62
C GLY A 15 -10.82 -8.19 -5.14
N ALA A 16 -11.34 -9.25 -4.52
CA ALA A 16 -11.80 -9.20 -3.12
C ALA A 16 -10.69 -8.85 -2.12
N GLY A 17 -9.41 -9.05 -2.48
CA GLY A 17 -8.24 -8.68 -1.68
C GLY A 17 -7.94 -7.17 -1.63
N ASP A 18 -8.57 -6.35 -2.48
CA ASP A 18 -8.32 -4.90 -2.55
C ASP A 18 -8.65 -4.17 -1.24
N VAL A 19 -9.47 -4.78 -0.37
CA VAL A 19 -9.79 -4.23 0.96
C VAL A 19 -8.63 -4.26 1.95
N ILE A 20 -7.59 -5.08 1.73
CA ILE A 20 -6.49 -5.26 2.68
C ILE A 20 -5.69 -3.96 2.84
N GLU A 21 -5.34 -3.27 1.75
CA GLU A 21 -4.58 -2.02 1.83
C GLU A 21 -5.28 -0.93 2.66
N PRO A 22 -6.52 -0.50 2.33
CA PRO A 22 -7.20 0.54 3.09
C PRO A 22 -7.51 0.09 4.52
N ALA A 23 -7.80 -1.19 4.77
CA ALA A 23 -8.03 -1.70 6.12
C ALA A 23 -6.76 -1.59 6.99
N LEU A 24 -5.59 -1.96 6.47
CA LEU A 24 -4.31 -1.80 7.17
C LEU A 24 -4.01 -0.34 7.53
N ALA A 25 -4.26 0.57 6.60
CA ALA A 25 -4.04 2.00 6.81
C ALA A 25 -5.02 2.58 7.86
N HIS A 26 -6.30 2.21 7.76
CA HIS A 26 -7.34 2.66 8.68
C HIS A 26 -7.08 2.18 10.11
N HIS A 27 -6.74 0.90 10.27
CA HIS A 27 -6.56 0.24 11.57
C HIS A 27 -5.12 0.33 12.13
N HIS A 28 -4.28 1.22 11.60
CA HIS A 28 -2.84 1.20 11.89
C HIS A 28 -2.48 1.39 13.38
N GLU A 29 -3.26 2.16 14.15
CA GLU A 29 -3.03 2.35 15.58
C GLU A 29 -3.36 1.07 16.36
N ALA A 30 -4.55 0.51 16.13
CA ALA A 30 -5.00 -0.73 16.77
C ALA A 30 -4.11 -1.94 16.43
N LEU A 31 -3.60 -2.01 15.19
CA LEU A 31 -2.65 -3.07 14.80
C LEU A 31 -1.37 -3.03 15.64
N VAL A 32 -0.86 -1.85 15.98
CA VAL A 32 0.37 -1.70 16.77
C VAL A 32 0.19 -2.28 18.17
N GLU A 33 -0.99 -2.09 18.78
CA GLU A 33 -1.35 -2.70 20.06
C GLU A 33 -1.38 -4.24 19.99
N LEU A 34 -1.67 -4.79 18.81
CA LEU A 34 -1.63 -6.23 18.53
C LEU A 34 -0.24 -6.74 18.12
N GLY A 35 0.80 -5.89 18.20
CA GLY A 35 2.17 -6.27 17.86
C GLY A 35 2.46 -6.30 16.36
N VAL A 36 1.64 -5.63 15.54
CA VAL A 36 1.81 -5.51 14.09
C VAL A 36 1.81 -4.05 13.65
N ALA A 37 2.80 -3.60 12.89
CA ALA A 37 2.87 -2.24 12.37
C ALA A 37 2.63 -2.20 10.86
N SER A 38 1.56 -1.53 10.44
CA SER A 38 1.38 -1.18 9.04
C SER A 38 2.48 -0.20 8.59
N VAL A 39 3.20 -0.57 7.53
CA VAL A 39 4.30 0.22 6.98
C VAL A 39 3.79 1.55 6.41
N ALA A 40 2.66 1.49 5.69
CA ALA A 40 1.91 2.67 5.22
C ALA A 40 0.77 2.99 6.20
N ARG A 41 0.63 4.26 6.58
CA ARG A 41 -0.47 4.74 7.43
C ARG A 41 -1.64 5.30 6.64
N THR A 42 -1.45 5.49 5.34
CA THR A 42 -2.49 5.96 4.42
C THR A 42 -2.37 5.23 3.08
N PRO A 43 -3.47 5.08 2.33
CA PRO A 43 -3.42 4.53 0.97
C PRO A 43 -2.49 5.32 0.03
N ALA A 44 -2.37 6.63 0.25
CA ALA A 44 -1.47 7.47 -0.55
C ALA A 44 0.02 7.12 -0.31
N GLU A 45 0.39 6.71 0.89
CA GLU A 45 1.76 6.28 1.20
C GLU A 45 2.08 4.93 0.54
N SER A 46 1.18 3.95 0.65
CA SER A 46 1.31 2.64 -0.01
C SER A 46 1.36 2.79 -1.52
N PHE A 47 0.50 3.61 -2.10
CA PHE A 47 0.49 3.91 -3.53
C PHE A 47 1.83 4.48 -4.00
N ARG A 48 2.33 5.55 -3.36
CA ARG A 48 3.60 6.17 -3.77
C ARG A 48 4.78 5.22 -3.63
N ALA A 49 4.82 4.40 -2.58
CA ALA A 49 5.84 3.36 -2.44
C ALA A 49 5.72 2.28 -3.53
N GLY A 50 4.50 1.84 -3.88
CA GLY A 50 4.28 0.93 -5.01
C GLY A 50 4.76 1.51 -6.34
N VAL A 51 4.43 2.77 -6.61
CA VAL A 51 4.87 3.50 -7.82
C VAL A 51 6.39 3.63 -7.86
N GLU A 52 7.03 3.91 -6.73
CA GLU A 52 8.48 3.96 -6.62
C GLU A 52 9.11 2.61 -6.97
N MET A 53 8.66 1.53 -6.32
CA MET A 53 9.25 0.20 -6.45
C MET A 53 9.05 -0.38 -7.85
N THR A 54 7.88 -0.16 -8.45
CA THR A 54 7.58 -0.57 -9.83
C THR A 54 8.16 0.39 -10.88
N ARG A 55 8.78 1.50 -10.46
CA ARG A 55 9.32 2.57 -11.32
C ARG A 55 8.28 3.15 -12.29
N SER A 56 7.00 3.11 -11.93
CA SER A 56 5.87 3.45 -12.80
C SER A 56 5.43 4.92 -12.77
N HIS A 57 6.19 5.80 -12.09
CA HIS A 57 5.82 7.22 -11.90
C HIS A 57 5.33 7.94 -13.17
N LYS A 58 5.97 7.72 -14.33
CA LYS A 58 5.52 8.32 -15.60
C LYS A 58 4.12 7.86 -16.03
N ALA A 59 3.80 6.58 -15.85
CA ALA A 59 2.48 6.03 -16.17
C ALA A 59 1.37 6.64 -15.29
N TRP A 60 1.74 7.08 -14.09
CA TRP A 60 0.85 7.74 -13.13
C TRP A 60 0.91 9.27 -13.19
N GLY A 61 1.60 9.87 -14.18
CA GLY A 61 1.74 11.33 -14.30
C GLY A 61 2.55 11.99 -13.17
N LEU A 62 3.28 11.20 -12.37
CA LEU A 62 4.08 11.68 -11.25
C LEU A 62 5.52 11.94 -11.68
N LYS A 63 6.17 12.91 -11.02
CA LYS A 63 7.61 13.11 -11.16
C LYS A 63 8.33 12.08 -10.29
N ARG A 64 9.53 11.66 -10.73
CA ARG A 64 10.38 10.76 -9.92
C ARG A 64 10.59 11.30 -8.50
N ALA A 65 10.84 12.60 -8.37
CA ALA A 65 11.04 13.27 -7.08
C ALA A 65 9.83 13.20 -6.12
N ASP A 66 8.63 12.93 -6.64
CA ASP A 66 7.41 12.80 -5.82
C ASP A 66 7.35 11.45 -5.08
N VAL A 67 8.03 10.43 -5.62
CA VAL A 67 7.98 9.05 -5.15
C VAL A 67 9.32 8.49 -4.68
N GLU A 68 10.43 9.14 -4.98
CA GLU A 68 11.77 8.65 -4.61
C GLU A 68 11.99 8.62 -3.09
N GLY A 69 12.51 7.49 -2.59
CA GLY A 69 12.82 7.25 -1.18
C GLY A 69 11.60 7.01 -0.28
N GLN A 70 10.40 6.86 -0.84
CA GLN A 70 9.18 6.64 -0.06
C GLN A 70 9.27 5.31 0.68
N TRP A 71 9.57 4.21 -0.02
CA TRP A 71 9.65 2.87 0.55
C TRP A 71 10.60 2.81 1.75
N THR A 72 11.85 3.22 1.57
CA THR A 72 12.85 3.21 2.64
C THR A 72 12.44 4.08 3.83
N ARG A 73 11.80 5.24 3.59
CA ARG A 73 11.31 6.11 4.67
C ARG A 73 10.18 5.44 5.46
N LEU A 74 9.23 4.80 4.78
CA LEU A 74 8.13 4.09 5.42
C LEU A 74 8.64 2.90 6.26
N VAL A 75 9.53 2.08 5.69
CA VAL A 75 10.13 0.93 6.38
C VAL A 75 10.90 1.37 7.62
N ARG A 76 11.79 2.37 7.52
CA ARG A 76 12.55 2.88 8.67
C ARG A 76 11.66 3.42 9.78
N ARG A 77 10.55 4.06 9.42
CA ARG A 77 9.55 4.53 10.40
C ARG A 77 8.87 3.35 11.08
N ALA A 78 8.44 2.34 10.32
CA ALA A 78 7.76 1.18 10.84
C ALA A 78 8.67 0.34 11.75
N GLN A 79 9.94 0.13 11.39
CA GLN A 79 10.91 -0.62 12.21
C GLN A 79 11.11 -0.07 13.62
N ARG A 80 10.83 1.22 13.86
CA ARG A 80 10.92 1.83 15.20
C ARG A 80 9.87 1.30 16.17
N THR A 81 8.78 0.71 15.68
CA THR A 81 7.73 0.12 16.54
C THR A 81 8.19 -1.20 17.19
N ARG A 82 9.24 -1.84 16.65
CA ARG A 82 9.73 -3.16 17.10
C ARG A 82 8.63 -4.24 17.08
N ALA A 83 7.71 -4.13 16.13
CA ALA A 83 6.60 -5.04 15.88
C ALA A 83 6.81 -5.81 14.57
N ASP A 84 5.99 -6.84 14.33
CA ASP A 84 5.93 -7.46 13.00
C ASP A 84 5.42 -6.41 11.99
N LEU A 85 6.00 -6.36 10.78
CA LEU A 85 5.64 -5.36 9.78
C LEU A 85 4.62 -5.93 8.80
N VAL A 86 3.72 -5.09 8.32
CA VAL A 86 2.79 -5.45 7.24
C VAL A 86 2.68 -4.34 6.20
N PHE A 87 2.71 -4.70 4.93
CA PHE A 87 2.54 -3.78 3.81
C PHE A 87 1.69 -4.43 2.73
N SER A 88 0.80 -3.67 2.11
CA SER A 88 -0.08 -4.12 1.03
C SER A 88 -0.05 -3.11 -0.10
N GLN A 89 0.14 -3.58 -1.33
CA GLN A 89 0.00 -2.76 -2.53
C GLN A 89 -0.17 -3.64 -3.78
N ALA A 90 -1.27 -3.46 -4.51
CA ALA A 90 -1.60 -4.20 -5.73
C ALA A 90 -0.60 -3.99 -6.88
N LEU A 91 0.02 -2.80 -6.99
CA LEU A 91 1.03 -2.53 -8.02
C LEU A 91 2.19 -3.54 -8.01
N LEU A 92 2.49 -4.11 -6.84
CA LEU A 92 3.54 -5.09 -6.64
C LEU A 92 3.31 -6.41 -7.39
N ALA A 93 2.09 -6.70 -7.84
CA ALA A 93 1.80 -7.90 -8.65
C ALA A 93 2.62 -7.89 -9.95
N SER A 94 2.79 -6.70 -10.54
CA SER A 94 3.56 -6.49 -11.77
C SER A 94 5.07 -6.26 -11.56
N ALA A 95 5.56 -6.28 -10.31
CA ALA A 95 6.96 -5.99 -10.03
C ALA A 95 7.88 -7.04 -10.66
N THR A 96 8.98 -6.59 -11.29
CA THR A 96 10.03 -7.49 -11.82
C THR A 96 10.86 -8.09 -10.67
N THR A 97 11.61 -9.16 -10.96
CA THR A 97 12.46 -9.82 -9.97
C THR A 97 13.45 -8.85 -9.30
N GLU A 98 14.04 -7.92 -10.04
CA GLU A 98 14.97 -6.90 -9.52
C GLU A 98 14.25 -5.91 -8.61
N GLN A 99 13.02 -5.53 -8.96
CA GLN A 99 12.19 -4.63 -8.15
C GLN A 99 11.76 -5.30 -6.85
N VAL A 100 11.37 -6.57 -6.91
CA VAL A 100 11.05 -7.38 -5.73
C VAL A 100 12.29 -7.50 -4.83
N ALA A 101 13.47 -7.79 -5.39
CA ALA A 101 14.71 -7.88 -4.63
C ALA A 101 15.04 -6.57 -3.90
N LEU A 102 14.89 -5.42 -4.57
CA LEU A 102 15.09 -4.10 -3.97
C LEU A 102 14.12 -3.83 -2.82
N LEU A 103 12.84 -4.20 -3.00
CA LEU A 103 11.82 -4.03 -1.97
C LEU A 103 12.16 -4.85 -0.72
N VAL A 104 12.53 -6.11 -0.91
CA VAL A 104 12.88 -7.06 0.16
C VAL A 104 14.18 -6.67 0.88
N ASP A 105 15.15 -6.08 0.18
CA ASP A 105 16.44 -5.67 0.76
C ASP A 105 16.27 -4.60 1.86
N ALA A 106 15.33 -3.67 1.68
CA ALA A 106 15.00 -2.67 2.69
C ALA A 106 14.46 -3.28 4.01
N LEU A 107 13.95 -4.52 3.96
CA LEU A 107 13.44 -5.27 5.11
C LEU A 107 14.52 -6.17 5.75
N ALA A 108 15.80 -5.92 5.44
CA ALA A 108 16.92 -6.55 6.14
C ALA A 108 16.69 -6.53 7.66
N GLY A 109 17.00 -7.65 8.32
CA GLY A 109 16.71 -7.84 9.74
C GLY A 109 15.32 -8.42 10.06
N HIS A 110 14.42 -8.57 9.08
CA HIS A 110 13.13 -9.26 9.25
C HIS A 110 13.11 -10.64 8.58
N GLN A 111 12.19 -11.49 9.01
CA GLN A 111 11.81 -12.68 8.27
C GLN A 111 10.69 -12.29 7.30
N VAL A 112 11.02 -12.15 6.01
CA VAL A 112 10.03 -11.75 5.01
C VAL A 112 9.13 -12.93 4.65
N HIS A 113 7.83 -12.69 4.74
CA HIS A 113 6.73 -13.52 4.28
C HIS A 113 5.93 -12.76 3.24
N VAL A 114 5.39 -13.45 2.26
CA VAL A 114 4.63 -12.87 1.15
C VAL A 114 3.27 -13.54 1.12
N VAL A 115 2.22 -12.74 1.02
CA VAL A 115 0.86 -13.18 0.81
C VAL A 115 0.42 -12.69 -0.57
N VAL A 116 0.05 -13.61 -1.46
CA VAL A 116 -0.55 -13.29 -2.75
C VAL A 116 -2.04 -13.59 -2.64
N THR A 117 -2.89 -12.60 -2.86
CA THR A 117 -4.32 -12.88 -3.08
C THR A 117 -4.56 -13.02 -4.56
N THR A 118 -5.17 -14.13 -4.95
CA THR A 118 -5.49 -14.42 -6.35
C THR A 118 -6.61 -13.50 -6.84
N GLY A 119 -6.75 -13.34 -8.15
CA GLY A 119 -7.73 -12.49 -8.80
C GLY A 119 -7.86 -12.89 -10.27
N ASN A 120 -8.34 -11.99 -11.12
CA ASN A 120 -8.65 -12.30 -12.52
C ASN A 120 -7.45 -12.40 -13.49
N ASP A 121 -6.21 -12.23 -13.01
CA ASP A 121 -4.99 -12.06 -13.82
C ASP A 121 -3.95 -13.18 -13.61
N ASP A 122 -2.79 -13.09 -14.30
CA ASP A 122 -1.69 -14.08 -14.32
C ASP A 122 -1.03 -14.32 -12.95
N GLU A 123 -1.67 -15.19 -12.17
CA GLU A 123 -1.26 -15.66 -10.86
C GLU A 123 0.09 -16.35 -10.86
N ALA A 124 0.28 -17.29 -11.79
CA ALA A 124 1.47 -18.13 -11.83
C ALA A 124 2.74 -17.31 -11.98
N ALA A 125 2.74 -16.30 -12.86
CA ALA A 125 3.91 -15.44 -13.06
C ALA A 125 4.21 -14.60 -11.80
N THR A 126 3.18 -14.10 -11.12
CA THR A 126 3.32 -13.30 -9.89
C THR A 126 3.87 -14.15 -8.75
N VAL A 127 3.28 -15.33 -8.51
CA VAL A 127 3.75 -16.32 -7.53
C VAL A 127 5.20 -16.69 -7.83
N GLY A 128 5.56 -16.94 -9.09
CA GLY A 128 6.92 -17.24 -9.50
C GLY A 128 7.94 -16.18 -9.07
N ARG A 129 7.69 -14.90 -9.39
CA ARG A 129 8.60 -13.78 -9.04
C ARG A 129 8.78 -13.62 -7.53
N TRP A 130 7.68 -13.73 -6.78
CA TRP A 130 7.71 -13.54 -5.32
C TRP A 130 8.25 -14.76 -4.57
N SER A 131 8.06 -15.97 -5.09
CA SER A 131 8.64 -17.20 -4.54
C SER A 131 10.17 -17.16 -4.53
N ALA A 132 10.78 -16.63 -5.60
CA ALA A 132 12.22 -16.50 -5.73
C ALA A 132 12.82 -15.48 -4.73
N ALA A 133 12.02 -14.52 -4.28
CA ALA A 133 12.45 -13.49 -3.34
C ALA A 133 12.39 -13.93 -1.87
N VAL A 134 11.54 -14.92 -1.55
CA VAL A 134 11.49 -15.49 -0.21
C VAL A 134 12.51 -16.62 -0.06
N ARG A 135 13.27 -16.60 1.03
CA ARG A 135 14.35 -17.59 1.26
C ARG A 135 13.88 -19.02 1.44
N LYS A 136 12.60 -19.23 1.76
CA LYS A 136 12.02 -20.55 2.03
C LYS A 136 10.59 -20.61 1.48
N PRO A 137 10.17 -21.76 0.91
CA PRO A 137 8.82 -21.92 0.35
C PRO A 137 7.69 -21.68 1.37
N GLU A 138 7.90 -22.07 2.63
CA GLU A 138 6.95 -21.90 3.75
C GLU A 138 6.59 -20.43 4.08
N ARG A 139 7.22 -19.46 3.41
CA ARG A 139 7.02 -18.02 3.60
C ARG A 139 6.25 -17.37 2.46
N LEU A 140 5.84 -18.14 1.47
CA LEU A 140 4.92 -17.72 0.43
C LEU A 140 3.56 -18.32 0.75
N HIS A 141 2.55 -17.48 0.79
CA HIS A 141 1.17 -17.86 1.06
C HIS A 141 0.31 -17.38 -0.11
N VAL A 142 -0.46 -18.28 -0.70
CA VAL A 142 -1.45 -17.95 -1.71
C VAL A 142 -2.82 -18.05 -1.06
N VAL A 143 -3.62 -17.01 -1.22
CA VAL A 143 -5.01 -16.95 -0.75
C VAL A 143 -5.89 -16.89 -1.98
N GLU A 144 -6.56 -17.99 -2.27
CA GLU A 144 -7.55 -18.06 -3.33
C GLU A 144 -8.75 -17.18 -2.99
N THR A 145 -9.05 -16.16 -3.80
CA THR A 145 -10.17 -15.23 -3.49
C THR A 145 -11.42 -15.43 -4.31
N ASP A 146 -11.44 -16.39 -5.24
CA ASP A 146 -12.62 -16.68 -6.05
C ASP A 146 -13.82 -17.06 -5.15
N GLY A 147 -14.95 -16.38 -5.36
CA GLY A 147 -16.15 -16.52 -4.56
C GLY A 147 -16.05 -16.05 -3.10
N MET A 148 -14.93 -15.47 -2.66
CA MET A 148 -14.81 -14.93 -1.30
C MET A 148 -15.37 -13.52 -1.18
N GLU A 149 -16.10 -13.28 -0.10
CA GLU A 149 -16.44 -11.92 0.31
C GLU A 149 -15.20 -11.20 0.87
N PRO A 150 -15.08 -9.86 0.71
CA PRO A 150 -13.91 -9.13 1.18
C PRO A 150 -13.64 -9.27 2.69
N ALA A 151 -14.69 -9.45 3.51
CA ALA A 151 -14.56 -9.70 4.94
C ALA A 151 -13.86 -11.04 5.24
N ASP A 152 -14.10 -12.06 4.42
CA ASP A 152 -13.46 -13.37 4.56
C ASP A 152 -12.00 -13.32 4.14
N VAL A 153 -11.68 -12.54 3.09
CA VAL A 153 -10.29 -12.32 2.66
C VAL A 153 -9.51 -11.58 3.75
N TRP A 154 -10.09 -10.54 4.35
CA TRP A 154 -9.49 -9.83 5.49
C TRP A 154 -9.25 -10.75 6.70
N LYS A 155 -10.20 -11.64 7.01
CA LYS A 155 -10.06 -12.64 8.08
C LYS A 155 -8.99 -13.68 7.77
N ALA A 156 -8.90 -14.15 6.53
CA ALA A 156 -7.84 -15.07 6.09
C ALA A 156 -6.46 -14.41 6.21
N PHE A 157 -6.32 -13.17 5.75
CA PHE A 157 -5.11 -12.38 5.86
C PHE A 157 -4.70 -12.16 7.33
N GLY A 158 -5.61 -11.73 8.19
CA GLY A 158 -5.35 -11.54 9.62
C GLY A 158 -4.86 -12.81 10.32
N ARG A 159 -5.42 -13.98 9.98
CA ARG A 159 -4.94 -15.28 10.50
C ARG A 159 -3.51 -15.60 10.09
N LEU A 160 -3.12 -15.30 8.85
CA LEU A 160 -1.73 -15.51 8.39
C LEU A 160 -0.75 -14.62 9.14
N VAL A 161 -1.07 -13.32 9.24
CA VAL A 161 -0.20 -12.32 9.88
C VAL A 161 -0.15 -12.50 11.40
N GLY A 162 -1.25 -12.94 12.01
CA GLY A 162 -1.36 -13.22 13.45
C GLY A 162 -2.16 -12.19 14.25
N PHE A 163 -3.14 -11.51 13.63
CA PHE A 163 -4.05 -10.60 14.32
C PHE A 163 -5.53 -10.99 14.13
N GLY A 164 -6.37 -10.67 15.12
CA GLY A 164 -7.81 -10.90 15.06
C GLY A 164 -8.55 -9.76 14.35
N THR A 165 -9.60 -10.09 13.59
CA THR A 165 -10.37 -9.11 12.81
C THR A 165 -11.68 -8.67 13.45
N THR A 166 -12.09 -9.28 14.57
CA THR A 166 -13.36 -8.96 15.27
C THR A 166 -13.46 -7.47 15.65
N SER A 167 -12.36 -6.88 16.11
CA SER A 167 -12.27 -5.47 16.47
C SER A 167 -11.74 -4.58 15.33
N LEU A 168 -11.30 -5.18 14.22
CA LEU A 168 -10.74 -4.50 13.04
C LEU A 168 -11.69 -4.68 11.85
N ARG A 169 -12.93 -4.24 12.01
CA ARG A 169 -14.00 -4.53 11.06
C ARG A 169 -13.85 -3.69 9.78
N LEU A 170 -14.31 -4.22 8.65
CA LEU A 170 -14.29 -3.52 7.35
C LEU A 170 -15.42 -2.51 7.19
N ASP A 171 -16.54 -2.67 7.89
CA ASP A 171 -17.67 -1.72 7.87
C ASP A 171 -17.29 -0.33 8.42
N ALA A 172 -16.27 -0.27 9.28
CA ALA A 172 -15.68 0.97 9.77
C ALA A 172 -14.68 1.61 8.79
N VAL A 173 -14.17 0.85 7.80
CA VAL A 173 -13.20 1.35 6.83
C VAL A 173 -13.97 2.19 5.80
N PRO A 174 -13.62 3.47 5.62
CA PRO A 174 -14.24 4.28 4.57
C PRO A 174 -13.98 3.64 3.21
N ASN A 175 -15.03 3.15 2.55
CA ASN A 175 -14.91 2.56 1.21
C ASN A 175 -14.33 3.61 0.26
N ALA A 176 -13.14 3.32 -0.26
CA ALA A 176 -12.51 4.14 -1.30
C ALA A 176 -13.22 3.96 -2.65
N THR A 177 -13.81 2.77 -2.88
CA THR A 177 -14.46 2.40 -4.13
C THR A 177 -15.83 1.77 -3.82
N PRO A 178 -16.95 2.33 -4.31
CA PRO A 178 -18.25 1.71 -4.16
C PRO A 178 -18.33 0.44 -5.01
N VAL A 179 -19.01 -0.60 -4.50
CA VAL A 179 -19.32 -1.80 -5.28
C VAL A 179 -20.30 -1.40 -6.38
N VAL A 180 -19.87 -1.49 -7.64
CA VAL A 180 -20.71 -1.22 -8.81
C VAL A 180 -21.28 -2.55 -9.32
N GLN A 181 -22.60 -2.69 -9.29
CA GLN A 181 -23.28 -3.95 -9.63
C GLN A 181 -23.69 -4.05 -11.10
N SER A 182 -23.51 -2.98 -11.87
CA SER A 182 -23.87 -2.93 -13.29
C SER A 182 -22.90 -2.08 -14.10
N LEU A 183 -22.80 -2.37 -15.40
CA LEU A 183 -21.98 -1.58 -16.32
C LEU A 183 -22.41 -0.10 -16.37
N PRO A 184 -23.72 0.25 -16.40
CA PRO A 184 -24.15 1.64 -16.28
C PRO A 184 -23.69 2.32 -14.99
N ASP A 185 -23.74 1.62 -13.85
CA ASP A 185 -23.29 2.17 -12.56
C ASP A 185 -21.78 2.37 -12.55
N ALA A 186 -21.02 1.40 -13.07
CA ALA A 186 -19.58 1.52 -13.26
C ALA A 186 -19.24 2.74 -14.13
N ARG A 187 -20.00 2.99 -15.21
CA ARG A 187 -19.77 4.15 -16.08
C ARG A 187 -20.04 5.47 -15.37
N ARG A 188 -21.14 5.56 -14.61
CA ARG A 188 -21.46 6.75 -13.80
C ARG A 188 -20.40 7.00 -12.74
N GLU A 189 -19.90 5.95 -12.11
CA GLU A 189 -18.85 6.04 -11.12
C GLU A 189 -17.53 6.52 -11.73
N LEU A 190 -17.14 5.99 -12.90
CA LEU A 190 -15.99 6.48 -13.66
C LEU A 190 -16.13 7.96 -14.02
N GLU A 191 -17.29 8.40 -14.49
CA GLU A 191 -17.56 9.82 -14.77
C GLU A 191 -17.47 10.69 -13.50
N ARG A 192 -17.97 10.20 -12.36
CA ARG A 192 -17.87 10.88 -11.07
C ARG A 192 -16.43 11.03 -10.60
N LEU A 193 -15.65 9.95 -10.70
CA LEU A 193 -14.23 9.94 -10.34
C LEU A 193 -13.42 10.86 -11.26
N ALA A 194 -13.69 10.85 -12.56
CA ALA A 194 -13.06 11.77 -13.51
C ALA A 194 -13.32 13.25 -13.15
N ARG A 195 -14.57 13.61 -12.83
CA ARG A 195 -14.92 14.97 -12.38
C ARG A 195 -14.22 15.34 -11.07
N ARG A 196 -14.15 14.40 -10.12
CA ARG A 196 -13.47 14.61 -8.84
C ARG A 196 -11.97 14.81 -9.04
N ASN A 197 -11.33 14.01 -9.90
CA ASN A 197 -9.91 14.14 -10.23
C ASN A 197 -9.62 15.51 -10.85
N ALA A 198 -10.41 15.95 -11.83
CA ALA A 198 -10.27 17.28 -12.42
C ALA A 198 -10.40 18.41 -11.36
N SER A 199 -11.34 18.29 -10.42
CA SER A 199 -11.47 19.24 -9.31
C SER A 199 -10.26 19.23 -8.36
N LEU A 200 -9.70 18.05 -8.08
CA LEU A 200 -8.51 17.91 -7.26
C LEU A 200 -7.27 18.50 -7.93
N GLU A 201 -7.11 18.34 -9.24
CA GLU A 201 -6.03 18.95 -10.02
C GLU A 201 -6.04 20.48 -9.89
N VAL A 202 -7.21 21.12 -10.06
CA VAL A 202 -7.36 22.57 -9.85
C VAL A 202 -6.96 22.97 -8.43
N ARG A 203 -7.43 22.23 -7.42
CA ARG A 203 -7.11 22.53 -6.01
C ARG A 203 -5.63 22.35 -5.71
N LEU A 204 -4.96 21.37 -6.32
CA LEU A 204 -3.53 21.17 -6.19
C LEU A 204 -2.75 22.35 -6.79
N GLU A 205 -3.14 22.84 -7.97
CA GLU A 205 -2.53 24.03 -8.56
C GLU A 205 -2.67 25.27 -7.65
N GLU A 206 -3.86 25.46 -7.05
CA GLU A 206 -4.08 26.56 -6.11
C GLU A 206 -3.18 26.47 -4.89
N LEU A 207 -3.04 25.27 -4.30
CA LEU A 207 -2.18 25.03 -3.17
C LEU A 207 -0.71 25.25 -3.53
N ASP A 208 -0.27 24.84 -4.71
CA ASP A 208 1.08 25.07 -5.19
C ASP A 208 1.36 26.56 -5.41
N ARG A 209 0.41 27.31 -5.97
CA ARG A 209 0.50 28.77 -6.10
C ARG A 209 0.61 29.43 -4.72
N LYS A 210 -0.20 29.00 -3.74
CA LYS A 210 -0.16 29.50 -2.35
C LYS A 210 1.19 29.18 -1.69
N ARG A 211 1.69 27.95 -1.83
CA ARG A 211 3.00 27.51 -1.31
C ARG A 211 4.15 28.35 -1.87
N ARG A 212 4.17 28.61 -3.19
CA ARG A 212 5.18 29.46 -3.83
C ARG A 212 5.16 30.89 -3.29
N LYS A 213 3.95 31.47 -3.11
CA LYS A 213 3.79 32.81 -2.52
C LYS A 213 4.31 32.86 -1.08
N LEU A 214 3.96 31.88 -0.25
CA LEU A 214 4.46 31.78 1.14
C LEU A 214 5.98 31.64 1.18
N LYS A 215 6.57 30.78 0.34
CA LYS A 215 8.02 30.62 0.26
C LYS A 215 8.72 31.93 -0.10
N LYS A 216 8.18 32.71 -1.05
CA LYS A 216 8.72 34.02 -1.43
C LYS A 216 8.63 35.04 -0.28
N LYS A 217 7.50 35.08 0.44
CA LYS A 217 7.32 35.96 1.60
C LYS A 217 8.31 35.62 2.73
N LEU A 218 8.47 34.33 3.04
CA LEU A 218 9.38 33.88 4.08
C LEU A 218 10.84 34.17 3.73
N GLY A 219 11.24 34.01 2.45
CA GLY A 219 12.57 34.40 1.99
C GLY A 219 12.84 35.89 2.17
N LYS A 220 11.89 36.74 1.76
CA LYS A 220 12.01 38.20 1.95
C LYS A 220 12.11 38.59 3.44
N GLN A 221 11.34 37.95 4.30
CA GLN A 221 11.40 38.19 5.75
C GLN A 221 12.73 37.74 6.38
N LEU A 222 13.37 36.70 5.85
CA LEU A 222 14.70 36.28 6.29
C LEU A 222 15.78 37.26 5.84
N ASP A 223 15.65 37.80 4.62
CA ASP A 223 16.56 38.82 4.09
C ASP A 223 16.42 40.18 4.82
N ASP A 224 15.21 40.53 5.27
CA ASP A 224 14.96 41.77 6.03
C ASP A 224 15.44 41.71 7.50
N VAL A 225 15.78 40.52 8.02
CA VAL A 225 16.21 40.28 9.42
C VAL A 225 17.73 39.99 9.52
N ALA A 226 18.41 39.75 8.38
CA ALA A 226 19.85 39.53 8.28
C ALA A 226 20.61 40.83 8.01
#